data_AF-A0A9J6BZA5-F1
#
_entry.id   AF-A0A9J6BZA5-F1
#
_cell.length_a   1.000
_cell.length_b   1.000
_cell.length_c   1.000
_cell.angle_alpha   90.00
_cell.angle_beta   90.00
_cell.angle_gamma   90.00
#
_symmetry.space_group_name_H-M   'P 1'
#
loop_
_entity.id
_entity.type
_entity.pdbx_description
1 polymer ?
#
loop_
_entity_poly.entity_id
_entity_poly.type
_entity_poly.pdbx_seq_one_letter_code
_entity_poly.pdbx_strand_id
1 'polypeptide(L)'
;MAVYNGICVAPETCTCYPDYVQNSEGICVKNVPMAVENGICNFDNTCRCNAGYFPDSTGKTCHPKCDKICSNGFCSGPNRCSCKAGFVKDVNDSFRCVPTCSPPCENGICSGPNMCLCYSGYVKDRSGRGSNKCVKP
;
A
#
# COMPACT_ATOMS: atom_id res chain seq x y z
N MET A 1 40.19 -19.99 -13.35
CA MET A 1 39.29 -18.86 -13.63
C MET A 1 39.49 -17.83 -12.53
N ALA A 2 39.78 -16.58 -12.87
CA ALA A 2 39.97 -15.53 -11.88
C ALA A 2 38.60 -15.05 -11.41
N VAL A 3 38.30 -15.19 -10.12
CA VAL A 3 37.10 -14.63 -9.50
C VAL A 3 37.48 -13.33 -8.83
N TYR A 4 36.94 -12.22 -9.34
CA TYR A 4 36.99 -10.93 -8.69
C TYR A 4 35.92 -10.90 -7.60
N ASN A 5 36.27 -10.50 -6.37
CA ASN A 5 35.37 -10.46 -5.19
C ASN A 5 34.84 -11.82 -4.70
N GLY A 6 35.66 -12.87 -4.77
CA GLY A 6 35.36 -14.19 -4.21
C GLY A 6 36.58 -15.10 -4.16
N ILE A 7 36.40 -16.31 -3.64
CA ILE A 7 37.44 -17.35 -3.57
C ILE A 7 36.98 -18.61 -4.29
N CYS A 8 37.87 -19.28 -5.01
CA CYS A 8 37.58 -20.59 -5.59
C CYS A 8 38.16 -21.70 -4.72
N VAL A 9 37.30 -22.60 -4.27
CA VAL A 9 37.66 -23.72 -3.37
C VAL A 9 37.85 -25.04 -4.13
N ALA A 10 37.39 -25.10 -5.39
CA ALA A 10 37.61 -26.22 -6.30
C ALA A 10 37.52 -25.75 -7.77
N PRO A 11 37.87 -26.58 -8.77
CA PRO A 11 37.56 -26.31 -10.16
C PRO A 11 36.06 -26.02 -10.32
N GLU A 12 35.73 -24.90 -10.97
CA GLU A 12 34.34 -24.45 -11.20
C GLU A 12 33.51 -24.14 -9.94
N THR A 13 34.10 -24.22 -8.74
CA THR A 13 33.40 -23.96 -7.47
C THR A 13 34.00 -22.75 -6.79
N CYS A 14 33.29 -21.62 -6.87
CA CYS A 14 33.72 -20.36 -6.29
C CYS A 14 32.64 -19.77 -5.38
N THR A 15 33.06 -19.24 -4.24
CA THR A 15 32.23 -18.61 -3.23
C THR A 15 32.51 -17.11 -3.24
N CYS A 16 31.48 -16.30 -3.42
CA CYS A 16 31.62 -14.84 -3.39
C CYS A 16 31.85 -14.31 -1.96
N TYR A 17 32.52 -13.17 -1.83
CA TYR A 17 32.64 -12.46 -0.56
C TYR A 17 31.26 -11.94 -0.09
N PRO A 18 31.11 -11.60 1.21
CA PRO A 18 29.88 -10.97 1.72
C PRO A 18 29.45 -9.79 0.84
N ASP A 19 28.15 -9.66 0.57
CA ASP A 19 27.55 -8.68 -0.35
C ASP A 19 27.87 -8.89 -1.84
N TYR A 20 28.30 -10.09 -2.26
CA TYR A 20 28.46 -10.46 -3.66
C TYR A 20 27.69 -11.76 -3.98
N VAL A 21 27.11 -11.85 -5.17
CA VAL A 21 26.39 -13.02 -5.70
C VAL A 21 26.89 -13.35 -7.10
N GLN A 22 26.89 -14.63 -7.49
CA GLN A 22 27.28 -15.02 -8.85
C GLN A 22 26.16 -14.68 -9.84
N ASN A 23 26.52 -14.03 -10.94
CA ASN A 23 25.63 -13.89 -12.10
C ASN A 23 25.63 -15.18 -12.97
N SER A 24 24.87 -15.18 -14.06
CA SER A 24 24.80 -16.30 -15.02
C SER A 24 26.14 -16.63 -15.71
N GLU A 25 27.13 -15.74 -15.61
CA GLU A 25 28.48 -15.89 -16.17
C GLU A 25 29.48 -16.36 -15.10
N GLY A 26 29.03 -16.65 -13.87
CA GLY A 26 29.88 -17.11 -12.77
C GLY A 26 30.71 -16.02 -12.09
N ILE A 27 30.47 -14.75 -12.42
CA ILE A 27 31.17 -13.58 -11.87
C ILE A 27 30.49 -13.13 -10.57
N CYS A 28 31.28 -12.92 -9.51
CA CYS A 28 30.79 -12.36 -8.25
C CYS A 28 30.53 -10.86 -8.41
N VAL A 29 29.28 -10.52 -8.69
CA VAL A 29 28.79 -9.14 -8.76
C VAL A 29 28.26 -8.72 -7.41
N LYS A 30 28.37 -7.43 -7.08
CA LYS A 30 27.86 -6.92 -5.82
C LYS A 30 26.36 -7.24 -5.74
N ASN A 31 25.98 -7.98 -4.73
CA ASN A 31 24.60 -8.17 -4.33
C ASN A 31 24.14 -6.80 -3.81
N VAL A 32 23.61 -5.97 -4.70
CA VAL A 32 22.97 -4.73 -4.30
C VAL A 32 21.85 -5.16 -3.36
N PRO A 33 21.98 -4.93 -2.04
CA PRO A 33 20.94 -5.34 -1.12
C PRO A 33 19.73 -4.53 -1.50
N MET A 34 18.64 -5.21 -1.82
CA MET A 34 17.32 -4.64 -2.10
C MET A 34 17.20 -3.92 -3.45
N ALA A 35 16.51 -4.55 -4.41
CA ALA A 35 15.70 -3.77 -5.33
C ALA A 35 14.63 -3.04 -4.49
N VAL A 36 14.73 -1.71 -4.42
CA VAL A 36 13.79 -0.90 -3.65
C VAL A 36 12.54 -0.67 -4.49
N GLU A 37 11.41 -1.26 -4.09
CA GLU A 37 10.13 -0.98 -4.74
C GLU A 37 9.80 0.51 -4.61
N ASN A 38 9.53 1.19 -5.72
CA ASN A 38 9.39 2.66 -5.80
C ASN A 38 10.65 3.44 -5.39
N GLY A 39 11.84 2.89 -5.65
CA GLY A 39 13.12 3.56 -5.45
C GLY A 39 14.15 3.25 -6.54
N ILE A 40 15.31 3.88 -6.40
CA ILE A 40 16.50 3.67 -7.23
C ILE A 40 17.68 3.29 -6.35
N CYS A 41 18.49 2.32 -6.79
CA CYS A 41 19.73 1.92 -6.13
C CYS A 41 20.90 2.08 -7.08
N ASN A 42 21.94 2.78 -6.63
CA ASN A 42 23.16 3.03 -7.36
C ASN A 42 24.20 1.91 -7.10
N PHE A 43 25.21 1.81 -7.98
CA PHE A 43 26.29 0.82 -7.87
C PHE A 43 27.18 0.98 -6.63
N ASP A 44 27.14 2.15 -5.98
CA ASP A 44 27.84 2.43 -4.72
C ASP A 44 27.08 1.93 -3.48
N ASN A 45 25.98 1.17 -3.66
CA ASN A 45 25.04 0.73 -2.62
C ASN A 45 24.25 1.87 -1.96
N THR A 46 24.18 3.06 -2.58
CA THR A 46 23.24 4.09 -2.12
C THR A 46 21.87 3.86 -2.76
N CYS A 47 20.87 3.59 -1.93
CA CYS A 47 19.48 3.48 -2.36
C CYS A 47 18.68 4.70 -1.89
N ARG A 48 17.78 5.20 -2.75
CA ARG A 48 16.89 6.31 -2.43
C ARG A 48 15.50 6.07 -2.99
N CYS A 49 14.48 6.43 -2.21
CA CYS A 49 13.10 6.41 -2.66
C CYS A 49 12.84 7.44 -3.77
N ASN A 50 11.91 7.10 -4.67
CA ASN A 50 11.42 8.04 -5.68
C ASN A 50 10.73 9.24 -5.00
N ALA A 51 10.59 10.33 -5.74
CA ALA A 51 9.94 11.53 -5.24
C ALA A 51 8.53 11.22 -4.71
N GLY A 52 8.24 11.66 -3.49
CA GLY A 52 6.97 11.39 -2.82
C GLY A 52 6.87 10.01 -2.15
N TYR A 53 7.99 9.30 -1.96
CA TYR A 53 8.06 8.06 -1.18
C TYR A 53 9.16 8.12 -0.10
N PHE A 54 9.04 7.28 0.95
CA PHE A 54 9.91 7.26 2.14
C PHE A 54 10.27 5.82 2.49
N PRO A 55 11.50 5.56 2.95
CA PRO A 55 11.89 4.22 3.34
C PRO A 55 11.10 3.76 4.56
N ASP A 56 10.76 2.48 4.58
CA ASP A 56 10.22 1.80 5.75
C ASP A 56 11.30 1.57 6.82
N SER A 57 10.93 0.96 7.95
CA SER A 57 11.89 0.69 9.04
C SER A 57 13.03 -0.26 8.63
N THR A 58 12.82 -1.07 7.59
CA THR A 58 13.86 -1.97 7.07
C THR A 58 14.74 -1.33 5.99
N GLY A 59 14.33 -0.17 5.44
CA GLY A 59 15.01 0.49 4.33
C GLY A 59 14.90 -0.24 3.00
N LYS A 60 14.05 -1.27 2.92
CA LYS A 60 13.90 -2.17 1.77
C LYS A 60 12.77 -1.74 0.86
N THR A 61 11.77 -1.05 1.42
CA THR A 61 10.53 -0.68 0.72
C THR A 61 10.32 0.81 0.84
N CYS A 62 9.92 1.45 -0.26
CA CYS A 62 9.51 2.85 -0.22
C CYS A 62 7.98 2.96 -0.17
N HIS A 63 7.47 3.54 0.91
CA HIS A 63 6.05 3.81 1.09
C HIS A 63 5.69 5.21 0.60
N PRO A 64 4.52 5.39 -0.04
CA PRO A 64 4.09 6.70 -0.54
C PRO A 64 3.82 7.70 0.60
N LYS A 65 4.13 8.98 0.38
CA LYS A 65 3.65 10.09 1.23
C LYS A 65 2.26 10.48 0.81
N CYS A 66 1.48 10.81 1.81
CA CYS A 66 0.35 11.72 1.65
C CYS A 66 0.56 12.90 2.61
N ASP A 67 0.43 14.12 2.10
CA ASP A 67 0.58 15.35 2.89
C ASP A 67 -0.58 15.52 3.89
N LYS A 68 -1.72 14.89 3.60
CA LYS A 68 -2.86 14.77 4.49
C LYS A 68 -3.18 13.31 4.78
N ILE A 69 -3.76 13.06 5.94
CA ILE A 69 -4.18 11.72 6.36
C ILE A 69 -5.36 11.25 5.49
N CYS A 70 -5.24 10.06 4.91
CA CYS A 70 -6.33 9.41 4.18
C CYS A 70 -7.40 8.87 5.15
N SER A 71 -8.49 9.62 5.36
CA SER A 71 -9.58 9.22 6.26
C SER A 71 -10.38 8.05 5.66
N ASN A 72 -10.53 6.95 6.41
CA ASN A 72 -11.13 5.68 5.93
C ASN A 72 -10.45 5.12 4.66
N GLY A 73 -9.17 5.41 4.49
CA GLY A 73 -8.37 4.96 3.36
C GLY A 73 -6.93 4.64 3.77
N PHE A 74 -6.09 4.52 2.76
CA PHE A 74 -4.64 4.42 2.89
C PHE A 74 -3.96 5.15 1.72
N CYS A 75 -2.72 5.57 1.93
CA CYS A 75 -1.93 6.20 0.88
C CYS A 75 -1.48 5.13 -0.11
N SER A 76 -1.96 5.20 -1.35
CA SER A 76 -1.67 4.23 -2.41
C SER A 76 -0.65 4.75 -3.43
N GLY A 77 -0.33 6.04 -3.36
CA GLY A 77 0.69 6.71 -4.16
C GLY A 77 0.96 8.11 -3.61
N PRO A 78 1.95 8.84 -4.15
CA PRO A 78 2.28 10.18 -3.71
C PRO A 78 1.04 11.08 -3.76
N ASN A 79 0.62 11.58 -2.61
CA ASN A 79 -0.57 12.40 -2.42
C ASN A 79 -1.86 11.78 -2.99
N ARG A 80 -1.93 10.45 -3.05
CA ARG A 80 -3.07 9.70 -3.57
C ARG A 80 -3.61 8.75 -2.53
N CYS A 81 -4.84 8.99 -2.09
CA CYS A 81 -5.58 8.08 -1.24
C CYS A 81 -6.39 7.06 -2.06
N SER A 82 -6.32 5.81 -1.63
CA SER A 82 -7.27 4.75 -1.97
C SER A 82 -8.17 4.45 -0.77
N CYS A 83 -9.46 4.23 -1.03
CA CYS A 83 -10.44 3.98 0.01
C CYS A 83 -10.46 2.52 0.45
N LYS A 84 -10.78 2.27 1.72
CA LYS A 84 -11.02 0.92 2.23
C LYS A 84 -12.29 0.33 1.59
N ALA A 85 -12.41 -0.99 1.63
CA ALA A 85 -13.60 -1.67 1.12
C ALA A 85 -14.89 -1.11 1.75
N GLY A 86 -15.90 -0.85 0.92
CA GLY A 86 -17.16 -0.25 1.35
C GLY A 86 -17.14 1.28 1.52
N PHE A 87 -16.02 1.94 1.17
CA PHE A 87 -15.91 3.40 1.11
C PHE A 87 -15.55 3.85 -0.31
N VAL A 88 -15.94 5.08 -0.65
CA VAL A 88 -15.61 5.76 -1.91
C VAL A 88 -15.05 7.14 -1.63
N LYS A 89 -14.32 7.69 -2.60
CA LYS A 89 -13.69 9.00 -2.47
C LYS A 89 -14.77 10.08 -2.33
N ASP A 90 -14.61 10.98 -1.38
CA ASP A 90 -15.48 12.14 -1.20
C ASP A 90 -15.36 13.07 -2.42
N VAL A 91 -16.47 13.67 -2.83
CA VAL A 91 -16.53 14.54 -4.02
C VAL A 91 -15.83 15.89 -3.79
N ASN A 92 -15.69 16.32 -2.55
CA ASN A 92 -15.10 17.60 -2.17
C ASN A 92 -13.68 17.44 -1.58
N ASP A 93 -13.32 16.26 -1.06
CA ASP A 93 -12.00 16.00 -0.47
C ASP A 93 -11.42 14.66 -0.91
N SER A 94 -10.39 14.71 -1.76
CA SER A 94 -9.70 13.53 -2.27
C SER A 94 -8.97 12.69 -1.21
N PHE A 95 -8.75 13.24 -0.01
CA PHE A 95 -8.14 12.57 1.13
C PHE A 95 -9.18 11.96 2.08
N ARG A 96 -10.48 12.17 1.82
CA ARG A 96 -11.57 11.62 2.61
C ARG A 96 -12.28 10.54 1.83
N CYS A 97 -12.51 9.40 2.48
CA CYS A 97 -13.37 8.36 1.97
C CYS A 97 -14.67 8.29 2.78
N VAL A 98 -15.80 8.37 2.08
CA VAL A 98 -17.15 8.31 2.66
C VAL A 98 -17.72 6.90 2.50
N PRO A 99 -18.50 6.42 3.48
CA PRO A 99 -19.08 5.09 3.41
C PRO A 99 -20.10 4.98 2.28
N THR A 100 -20.26 3.77 1.76
CA THR A 100 -21.26 3.42 0.75
C THR A 100 -22.25 2.41 1.27
N CYS A 101 -23.49 2.48 0.78
CA CYS A 101 -24.52 1.48 1.02
C CYS A 101 -25.10 1.01 -0.30
N SER A 102 -25.22 -0.30 -0.46
CA SER A 102 -25.87 -0.93 -1.60
C SER A 102 -26.90 -1.95 -1.09
N PRO A 103 -28.21 -1.69 -1.23
CA PRO A 103 -28.83 -0.52 -1.85
C PRO A 103 -28.61 0.78 -1.06
N PRO A 104 -28.81 1.97 -1.65
CA PRO A 104 -28.73 3.24 -0.91
C PRO A 104 -29.74 3.29 0.25
N CYS A 105 -29.42 4.07 1.28
CA CYS A 105 -30.31 4.25 2.43
C CYS A 105 -31.56 5.06 2.06
N GLU A 106 -32.75 4.51 2.31
CA GLU A 106 -34.01 5.23 2.14
C GLU A 106 -34.37 5.97 3.44
N ASN A 107 -34.60 7.28 3.38
CA ASN A 107 -34.81 8.15 4.56
C ASN A 107 -33.67 8.11 5.60
N GLY A 108 -32.44 7.95 5.14
CA GLY A 108 -31.26 7.96 5.99
C GLY A 108 -29.98 8.22 5.20
N ILE A 109 -28.87 8.21 5.91
CA ILE A 109 -27.52 8.40 5.36
C ILE A 109 -26.62 7.22 5.75
N CYS A 110 -25.64 6.89 4.92
CA CYS A 110 -24.63 5.90 5.29
C CYS A 110 -23.74 6.46 6.40
N SER A 111 -23.81 5.89 7.59
CA SER A 111 -22.85 6.17 8.68
C SER A 111 -21.64 5.23 8.64
N GLY A 112 -21.77 4.10 7.97
CA GLY A 112 -20.71 3.12 7.71
C GLY A 112 -21.06 2.26 6.49
N PRO A 113 -20.13 1.39 6.05
CA PRO A 113 -20.39 0.49 4.93
C PRO A 113 -21.65 -0.35 5.15
N ASN A 114 -22.65 -0.20 4.27
CA ASN A 114 -23.97 -0.83 4.39
C ASN A 114 -24.66 -0.61 5.75
N MET A 115 -24.38 0.53 6.41
CA MET A 115 -25.00 0.90 7.68
C MET A 115 -25.71 2.24 7.55
N CYS A 116 -27.04 2.21 7.61
CA CYS A 116 -27.88 3.39 7.55
C CYS A 116 -28.12 4.00 8.93
N LEU A 117 -27.87 5.29 9.03
CA LEU A 117 -28.35 6.16 10.09
C LEU A 117 -29.61 6.87 9.58
N CYS A 118 -30.72 6.67 10.27
CA CYS A 118 -32.00 7.24 9.88
C CYS A 118 -32.09 8.73 10.18
N TYR A 119 -32.79 9.48 9.34
CA TYR A 119 -33.11 10.88 9.63
C TYR A 119 -34.05 11.01 10.83
N SER A 120 -34.10 12.20 11.43
CA SER A 120 -34.97 12.50 12.56
C SER A 120 -36.43 12.14 12.27
N GLY A 121 -37.06 11.41 13.19
CA GLY A 121 -38.44 10.92 13.04
C GLY A 121 -38.59 9.59 12.30
N TYR A 122 -37.48 8.97 11.87
CA TYR A 122 -37.47 7.64 11.27
C TYR A 122 -36.71 6.64 12.14
N VAL A 123 -37.12 5.37 12.09
CA VAL A 123 -36.49 4.23 12.76
C VAL A 123 -36.04 3.19 11.74
N LYS A 124 -35.03 2.40 12.09
CA LYS A 124 -34.52 1.35 11.21
C LYS A 124 -35.60 0.28 11.02
N ASP A 125 -35.91 -0.03 9.76
CA ASP A 125 -36.82 -1.11 9.43
C ASP A 125 -36.24 -2.46 9.92
N ARG A 126 -37.03 -3.20 10.70
CA ARG A 126 -36.64 -4.50 11.27
C ARG A 126 -37.16 -5.69 10.47
N SER A 127 -37.87 -5.42 9.37
CA SER A 127 -38.51 -6.44 8.55
C SER A 127 -37.51 -7.29 7.75
N GLY A 128 -36.26 -6.80 7.58
CA GLY A 128 -35.18 -7.52 6.91
C GLY A 128 -33.83 -7.40 7.64
N ARG A 129 -33.03 -8.47 7.66
CA ARG A 129 -31.63 -8.42 8.11
C ARG A 129 -30.85 -7.46 7.23
N GLY A 130 -30.34 -6.38 7.82
CA GLY A 130 -29.59 -5.36 7.07
C GLY A 130 -30.48 -4.48 6.20
N SER A 131 -31.73 -4.23 6.59
CA SER A 131 -32.58 -3.27 5.87
C SER A 131 -31.91 -1.91 5.80
N ASN A 132 -31.74 -1.41 4.57
CA ASN A 132 -31.27 -0.05 4.29
C ASN A 132 -32.44 0.95 4.26
N LYS A 133 -33.61 0.55 4.76
CA LYS A 133 -34.79 1.40 4.83
C LYS A 133 -34.96 1.94 6.24
N CYS A 134 -35.23 3.23 6.31
CA CYS A 134 -35.70 3.90 7.51
C CYS A 134 -37.18 4.23 7.31
N VAL A 135 -38.01 3.80 8.26
CA VAL A 135 -39.47 3.90 8.22
C VAL A 135 -39.94 4.78 9.38
N LYS A 136 -41.11 5.40 9.24
CA LYS A 136 -41.72 6.07 10.40
C LYS A 136 -42.14 5.01 11.43
N PRO A 137 -41.92 5.26 12.74
CA PRO A 137 -42.36 4.38 13.81
C PRO A 137 -43.89 4.27 13.90
#